data_AF-A0A842LKF5-F1
#
_entry.id   AF-A0A842LKF5-F1
#
_cell.length_a   1.000
_cell.length_b   1.000
_cell.length_c   1.000
_cell.angle_alpha   90.00
_cell.angle_beta   90.00
_cell.angle_gamma   90.00
#
_symmetry.space_group_name_H-M   'P 1'
#
loop_
_entity.id
_entity.type
_entity.pdbx_description
1 polymer ?
#
loop_
_entity_poly.entity_id
_entity_poly.type
_entity_poly.pdbx_seq_one_letter_code
_entity_poly.pdbx_strand_id
1 'polypeptide(L)'
;MIDEISNNSGIFFTMSGIRLEPVWDAVNGYQLVFDDWRVQAFNEDTIFVRYNSVDYVQSEVNYLGDGNPNQYFPPQIQTGSARNQVWDVSFTKAKVYDFQVFDGETHHMRFLDGEYKPVTEIPVSGSLYLEVTDLDQNEDPLLRELIFGGWNKDAYSADDVNSALGSGNTQNAGEHSGPIWWKNTGDSDVMTPKGAVTTPSDVFLGATPTTDTNKDDSISGIAETVKIFMWNAQKGTWERMDLRETAVGSGVFRSTVCVPVGEGGLGSSGGDTIMAFYQDPSNHSDIAIISIKVSLGGAGAVTPPTVALSVVFDKTTYYPGDTVTITVTDEQYAGAAEIVGTNVLVLLDKDGEVITSWNKLEAVAGQPGKFRVTYVLPETVKLGTITAKYTDPYMTTRTAQGQATVVAKALSNVAGITISPNPFKTSTTFTIQAEPAGAVAERITITIYDLTGAKVAEISGENTASVTWDGGNLRNGAYIYVAVVE
;
A
#
# COMPACT_ATOMS: atom_id res chain seq x y z
N MET A 1 24.62 -14.17 33.22
CA MET A 1 25.02 -15.58 33.45
C MET A 1 24.17 -16.46 32.53
N ILE A 2 24.79 -17.34 31.74
CA ILE A 2 24.10 -18.32 30.89
C ILE A 2 24.11 -19.68 31.60
N ASP A 3 23.03 -20.44 31.49
CA ASP A 3 22.92 -21.78 32.07
C ASP A 3 22.40 -22.79 31.05
N GLU A 4 22.67 -24.07 31.30
CA GLU A 4 22.22 -25.17 30.47
C GLU A 4 20.71 -25.36 30.60
N ILE A 5 19.96 -25.37 29.49
CA ILE A 5 18.49 -25.42 29.51
C ILE A 5 17.92 -26.75 30.05
N SER A 6 18.74 -27.80 30.11
CA SER A 6 18.42 -29.09 30.71
C SER A 6 19.70 -29.92 30.87
N ASN A 7 19.72 -30.86 31.81
CA ASN A 7 20.87 -31.75 32.04
C ASN A 7 21.46 -32.34 30.74
N ASN A 8 22.72 -32.02 30.45
CA ASN A 8 23.48 -32.55 29.31
C ASN A 8 22.89 -32.20 27.92
N SER A 9 22.18 -31.08 27.76
CA SER A 9 21.71 -30.63 26.44
C SER A 9 22.82 -30.04 25.58
N GLY A 10 23.89 -29.53 26.18
CA GLY A 10 24.89 -28.70 25.50
C GLY A 10 24.34 -27.38 24.96
N ILE A 11 23.12 -26.99 25.35
CA ILE A 11 22.46 -25.75 24.93
C ILE A 11 22.37 -24.82 26.14
N PHE A 12 22.99 -23.65 26.01
CA PHE A 12 23.06 -22.63 27.05
C PHE A 12 22.15 -21.45 26.70
N PHE A 13 21.44 -20.92 27.69
CA PHE A 13 20.54 -19.78 27.55
C PHE A 13 20.77 -18.76 28.66
N THR A 14 20.54 -17.49 28.38
CA THR A 14 20.60 -16.41 29.38
C THR A 14 19.43 -16.53 30.35
N MET A 15 19.68 -16.73 31.65
CA MET A 15 18.62 -16.86 32.66
C MET A 15 17.81 -15.57 32.88
N SER A 16 18.30 -14.43 32.40
CA SER A 16 17.66 -13.12 32.47
C SER A 16 17.79 -12.41 31.13
N GLY A 17 16.74 -11.70 30.73
CA GLY A 17 16.83 -10.76 29.61
C GLY A 17 17.84 -9.66 29.94
N ILE A 18 18.67 -9.30 28.98
CA ILE A 18 19.54 -8.11 29.06
C ILE A 18 18.74 -6.97 28.44
N ARG A 19 18.60 -5.85 29.17
CA ARG A 19 17.86 -4.70 28.66
C ARG A 19 18.64 -4.05 27.52
N LEU A 20 17.98 -3.86 26.39
CA LEU A 20 18.43 -2.93 25.35
C LEU A 20 18.03 -1.52 25.78
N GLU A 21 18.98 -0.61 25.85
CA GLU A 21 18.73 0.81 26.10
C GLU A 21 18.95 1.57 24.79
N PRO A 22 18.00 2.40 24.36
CA PRO A 22 18.20 3.29 23.24
C PRO A 22 19.26 4.33 23.62
N VAL A 23 20.13 4.67 22.66
CA VAL A 23 21.09 5.76 22.82
C VAL A 23 20.77 6.82 21.79
N TRP A 24 20.66 8.06 22.22
CA TRP A 24 20.45 9.21 21.34
C TRP A 24 21.84 9.81 21.05
N ASP A 25 22.21 9.97 19.77
CA ASP A 25 23.43 10.65 19.30
C ASP A 25 24.79 9.87 19.30
N ALA A 26 24.86 8.66 18.72
CA ALA A 26 26.15 8.08 18.31
C ALA A 26 26.36 8.19 16.80
N VAL A 27 26.85 9.35 16.37
CA VAL A 27 27.54 9.43 15.09
C VAL A 27 29.00 8.97 15.31
N ASN A 28 29.46 7.97 14.55
CA ASN A 28 30.82 7.37 14.59
C ASN A 28 31.16 6.31 15.66
N GLY A 29 30.18 5.52 16.12
CA GLY A 29 30.49 4.25 16.83
C GLY A 29 31.22 4.45 18.15
N TYR A 30 30.47 4.83 19.19
CA TYR A 30 31.00 4.86 20.55
C TYR A 30 31.13 3.45 21.16
N GLN A 31 32.05 3.35 22.10
CA GLN A 31 32.31 2.14 22.88
C GLN A 31 31.23 1.98 23.96
N LEU A 32 30.40 0.96 23.81
CA LEU A 32 29.45 0.46 24.81
C LEU A 32 30.08 0.40 26.22
N VAL A 33 29.38 0.96 27.22
CA VAL A 33 29.71 0.83 28.65
C VAL A 33 29.26 -0.56 29.10
N PHE A 34 30.08 -1.58 28.89
CA PHE A 34 29.72 -2.99 29.09
C PHE A 34 29.62 -3.47 30.55
N ASP A 35 29.52 -2.57 31.53
CA ASP A 35 29.65 -2.90 32.96
C ASP A 35 28.42 -2.53 33.82
N ASP A 36 27.25 -2.35 33.23
CA ASP A 36 26.01 -1.99 33.93
C ASP A 36 24.87 -3.00 33.72
N TRP A 37 25.19 -4.17 33.14
CA TRP A 37 24.24 -5.22 32.72
C TRP A 37 23.20 -4.76 31.67
N ARG A 38 23.49 -3.70 30.91
CA ARG A 38 22.65 -3.22 29.81
C ARG A 38 23.43 -3.27 28.50
N VAL A 39 22.70 -3.30 27.40
CA VAL A 39 23.27 -3.16 26.06
C VAL A 39 22.69 -1.91 25.44
N GLN A 40 23.56 -0.93 25.25
CA GLN A 40 23.26 0.35 24.61
C GLN A 40 23.48 0.21 23.10
N ALA A 41 22.43 0.25 22.30
CA ALA A 41 22.52 0.00 20.86
C ALA A 41 21.63 0.94 20.06
N PHE A 42 22.04 1.24 18.83
CA PHE A 42 21.27 2.01 17.86
C PHE A 42 20.36 1.11 17.03
N ASN A 43 19.32 1.71 16.46
CA ASN A 43 18.60 1.09 15.36
C ASN A 43 19.60 0.70 14.27
N GLU A 44 19.35 -0.45 13.64
CA GLU A 44 20.25 -1.08 12.68
C GLU A 44 21.60 -1.58 13.22
N ASP A 45 21.92 -1.47 14.51
CA ASP A 45 23.15 -2.05 15.02
C ASP A 45 23.15 -3.58 14.89
N THR A 46 24.35 -4.12 14.69
CA THR A 46 24.58 -5.56 14.79
C THR A 46 25.36 -5.85 16.05
N ILE A 47 24.67 -6.37 17.07
CA ILE A 47 25.27 -6.82 18.32
C ILE A 47 25.97 -8.14 18.05
N PHE A 48 27.29 -8.18 18.26
CA PHE A 48 28.08 -9.41 18.20
C PHE A 48 28.24 -9.98 19.59
N VAL A 49 27.77 -11.20 19.80
CA VAL A 49 27.92 -11.92 21.07
C VAL A 49 28.93 -13.03 20.87
N ARG A 50 29.93 -13.08 21.75
CA ARG A 50 30.96 -14.12 21.79
C ARG A 50 30.84 -14.90 23.10
N TYR A 51 30.65 -16.20 22.98
CA TYR A 51 30.83 -17.15 24.06
C TYR A 51 32.26 -17.70 24.02
N ASN A 52 32.90 -17.80 25.19
CA ASN A 52 34.17 -18.51 25.38
C ASN A 52 34.03 -19.50 26.53
N SER A 53 34.50 -20.73 26.34
CA SER A 53 34.59 -21.74 27.39
C SER A 53 35.87 -21.51 28.22
N VAL A 54 35.81 -20.57 29.16
CA VAL A 54 36.91 -20.21 30.07
C VAL A 54 36.39 -19.91 31.47
N ASP A 55 37.23 -20.11 32.49
CA ASP A 55 36.96 -19.59 33.83
C ASP A 55 37.57 -18.18 33.96
N TYR A 56 36.86 -17.30 34.65
CA TYR A 56 37.32 -15.95 34.98
C TYR A 56 37.75 -15.87 36.45
N VAL A 57 38.64 -14.94 36.77
CA VAL A 57 39.05 -14.68 38.16
C VAL A 57 37.83 -14.20 38.95
N GLN A 58 37.38 -15.00 39.93
CA GLN A 58 36.12 -14.77 40.65
C GLN A 58 36.06 -13.38 41.31
N SER A 59 37.19 -12.87 41.82
CA SER A 59 37.22 -11.54 42.43
C SER A 59 36.89 -10.43 41.43
N GLU A 60 37.23 -10.59 40.15
CA GLU A 60 36.95 -9.63 39.09
C GLU A 60 35.52 -9.76 38.56
N VAL A 61 35.02 -11.00 38.45
CA VAL A 61 33.61 -11.26 38.10
C VAL A 61 32.65 -10.58 39.08
N ASN A 62 33.03 -10.49 40.36
CA ASN A 62 32.22 -9.84 41.39
C ASN A 62 32.16 -8.30 41.26
N TYR A 63 33.04 -7.69 40.47
CA TYR A 63 33.00 -6.25 40.17
C TYR A 63 32.13 -5.93 38.95
N LEU A 64 31.69 -6.94 38.17
CA LEU A 64 30.83 -6.71 37.02
C LEU A 64 29.47 -6.14 37.43
N GLY A 65 29.01 -5.09 36.74
CA GLY A 65 27.74 -4.43 37.02
C GLY A 65 27.85 -3.17 37.86
N ASP A 66 29.07 -2.66 38.14
CA ASP A 66 29.27 -1.45 38.94
C ASP A 66 29.21 -0.14 38.11
N GLY A 67 29.06 -0.27 36.79
CA GLY A 67 28.97 0.84 35.84
C GLY A 67 30.32 1.47 35.48
N ASN A 68 31.45 0.91 35.92
CA ASN A 68 32.79 1.44 35.66
C ASN A 68 33.61 0.49 34.76
N PRO A 69 33.54 0.66 33.42
CA PRO A 69 34.23 -0.21 32.48
C PRO A 69 35.77 -0.12 32.56
N ASN A 70 36.32 0.82 33.35
CA ASN A 70 37.77 0.94 33.57
C ASN A 70 38.26 0.10 34.76
N GLN A 71 37.35 -0.56 35.49
CA GLN A 71 37.66 -1.29 36.71
C GLN A 71 37.28 -2.77 36.54
N TYR A 72 38.27 -3.60 36.17
CA TYR A 72 38.13 -5.07 36.04
C TYR A 72 37.21 -5.55 34.89
N PHE A 73 37.03 -4.71 33.87
CA PHE A 73 36.37 -5.08 32.62
C PHE A 73 37.36 -5.04 31.42
N PRO A 74 37.37 -6.07 30.54
CA PRO A 74 36.77 -7.38 30.74
C PRO A 74 37.48 -8.14 31.88
N PRO A 75 36.79 -9.05 32.59
CA PRO A 75 37.40 -9.81 33.67
C PRO A 75 38.51 -10.71 33.15
N GLN A 76 39.56 -10.90 33.94
CA GLN A 76 40.73 -11.68 33.60
C GLN A 76 40.40 -13.18 33.52
N ILE A 77 40.90 -13.83 32.48
CA ILE A 77 40.80 -15.29 32.33
C ILE A 77 41.76 -15.99 33.30
N GLN A 78 41.25 -16.98 34.03
CA GLN A 78 42.03 -17.85 34.90
C GLN A 78 42.78 -18.89 34.06
N THR A 79 43.98 -18.53 33.59
CA THR A 79 44.76 -19.35 32.65
C THR A 79 45.18 -20.73 33.19
N GLY A 80 45.24 -20.87 34.51
CA GLY A 80 45.53 -22.15 35.18
C GLY A 80 44.31 -23.07 35.39
N SER A 81 43.12 -22.66 34.97
CA SER A 81 41.92 -23.49 35.09
C SER A 81 41.97 -24.67 34.10
N ALA A 82 41.43 -25.82 34.54
CA ALA A 82 41.17 -26.98 33.67
C ALA A 82 40.18 -26.65 32.54
N ARG A 83 39.37 -25.59 32.70
CA ARG A 83 38.44 -25.07 31.69
C ARG A 83 39.03 -23.99 30.79
N ASN A 84 40.34 -23.73 30.81
CA ASN A 84 40.95 -22.72 29.93
C ASN A 84 41.04 -23.19 28.46
N GLN A 85 39.90 -23.28 27.77
CA GLN A 85 39.78 -23.71 26.38
C GLN A 85 39.62 -22.49 25.46
N VAL A 86 40.68 -21.70 25.31
CA VAL A 86 40.67 -20.42 24.56
C VAL A 86 40.21 -20.50 23.10
N TRP A 87 40.20 -21.70 22.51
CA TRP A 87 39.76 -21.96 21.14
C TRP A 87 38.32 -22.46 21.05
N ASP A 88 37.71 -22.83 22.18
CA ASP A 88 36.31 -23.21 22.25
C ASP A 88 35.45 -21.94 22.39
N VAL A 89 35.10 -21.41 21.23
CA VAL A 89 34.42 -20.12 21.06
C VAL A 89 33.21 -20.30 20.17
N SER A 90 32.12 -19.59 20.50
CA SER A 90 30.93 -19.51 19.66
C SER A 90 30.54 -18.05 19.47
N PHE A 91 30.01 -17.73 18.30
CA PHE A 91 29.58 -16.39 17.93
C PHE A 91 28.12 -16.41 17.53
N THR A 92 27.37 -15.39 17.95
CA THR A 92 26.07 -15.09 17.39
C THR A 92 25.95 -13.60 17.13
N LYS A 93 24.97 -13.23 16.31
CA LYS A 93 24.65 -11.84 16.00
C LYS A 93 23.18 -11.59 16.30
N ALA A 94 22.88 -10.43 16.87
CA ALA A 94 21.53 -9.91 16.94
C ALA A 94 21.51 -8.59 16.18
N LYS A 95 20.59 -8.46 15.22
CA LYS A 95 20.32 -7.19 14.53
C LYS A 95 19.29 -6.45 15.35
N VAL A 96 19.57 -5.21 15.71
CA VAL A 96 18.56 -4.29 16.23
C VAL A 96 17.72 -3.87 15.03
N TYR A 97 16.43 -4.17 15.10
CA TYR A 97 15.51 -3.82 14.03
C TYR A 97 15.28 -2.32 13.99
N ASP A 98 15.01 -1.83 12.78
CA ASP A 98 14.64 -0.44 12.52
C ASP A 98 13.32 -0.47 11.75
N PHE A 99 12.33 0.29 12.21
CA PHE A 99 11.05 0.38 11.53
C PHE A 99 11.06 1.65 10.68
N GLN A 100 11.20 1.49 9.36
CA GLN A 100 11.17 2.65 8.48
C GLN A 100 9.73 3.16 8.38
N VAL A 101 9.47 4.40 8.80
CA VAL A 101 8.20 5.07 8.51
C VAL A 101 8.06 5.31 7.01
N PHE A 102 9.17 5.36 6.26
CA PHE A 102 9.18 5.26 4.80
C PHE A 102 10.19 4.23 4.29
N ASP A 103 9.71 3.13 3.73
CA ASP A 103 10.55 2.01 3.25
C ASP A 103 11.05 2.17 1.79
N GLY A 104 10.78 3.31 1.15
CA GLY A 104 11.07 3.57 -0.26
C GLY A 104 9.88 3.34 -1.20
N GLU A 105 8.84 2.63 -0.75
CA GLU A 105 7.62 2.35 -1.53
C GLU A 105 6.36 2.82 -0.79
N THR A 106 6.28 2.58 0.51
CA THR A 106 5.12 2.82 1.36
C THR A 106 5.44 3.82 2.47
N HIS A 107 4.56 4.80 2.64
CA HIS A 107 4.59 5.66 3.82
C HIS A 107 3.68 5.08 4.91
N HIS A 108 4.23 4.88 6.10
CA HIS A 108 3.52 4.58 7.34
C HIS A 108 3.08 5.87 8.07
N MET A 109 2.84 6.92 7.29
CA MET A 109 2.46 8.25 7.72
C MET A 109 1.25 8.72 6.91
N ARG A 110 0.23 9.31 7.55
CA ARG A 110 -0.98 9.78 6.87
C ARG A 110 -1.66 10.97 7.52
N PHE A 111 -2.32 11.78 6.71
CA PHE A 111 -3.22 12.83 7.17
C PHE A 111 -4.57 12.25 7.58
N LEU A 112 -5.12 12.77 8.69
CA LEU A 112 -6.48 12.49 9.12
C LEU A 112 -7.32 13.77 9.19
N ASP A 113 -8.63 13.64 9.02
CA ASP A 113 -9.59 14.73 9.21
C ASP A 113 -10.02 14.90 10.68
N GLY A 114 -10.97 15.82 10.91
CA GLY A 114 -11.60 16.08 12.21
C GLY A 114 -12.28 14.87 12.86
N GLU A 115 -12.56 13.82 12.08
CA GLU A 115 -13.17 12.56 12.54
C GLU A 115 -12.13 11.43 12.69
N TYR A 116 -10.83 11.76 12.58
CA TYR A 116 -9.71 10.81 12.58
C TYR A 116 -9.76 9.80 11.42
N LYS A 117 -10.37 10.17 10.29
CA LYS A 117 -10.39 9.34 9.08
C LYS A 117 -9.24 9.74 8.15
N PRO A 118 -8.54 8.77 7.53
CA PRO A 118 -7.53 9.07 6.52
C PRO A 118 -8.11 9.87 5.36
N VAL A 119 -7.35 10.88 4.91
CA VAL A 119 -7.76 11.76 3.81
C VAL A 119 -6.64 11.92 2.77
N THR A 120 -7.05 12.06 1.51
CA THR A 120 -6.16 12.39 0.38
C THR A 120 -6.40 13.81 -0.17
N GLU A 121 -7.40 14.50 0.37
CA GLU A 121 -7.72 15.91 0.11
C GLU A 121 -8.46 16.49 1.32
N ILE A 122 -8.28 17.79 1.61
CA ILE A 122 -8.92 18.45 2.76
C ILE A 122 -9.51 19.81 2.35
N PRO A 123 -10.74 20.18 2.76
CA PRO A 123 -11.29 21.50 2.43
C PRO A 123 -10.58 22.63 3.20
N VAL A 124 -10.65 23.86 2.67
CA VAL A 124 -10.14 25.07 3.36
C VAL A 124 -10.72 25.21 4.78
N SER A 125 -11.97 24.82 5.01
CA SER A 125 -12.61 24.83 6.34
C SER A 125 -12.27 23.62 7.21
N GLY A 126 -11.35 22.77 6.75
CA GLY A 126 -11.00 21.51 7.37
C GLY A 126 -10.01 21.67 8.52
N SER A 127 -9.72 20.52 9.12
CA SER A 127 -8.84 20.36 10.26
C SER A 127 -8.04 19.09 10.05
N LEU A 128 -6.71 19.18 10.19
CA LEU A 128 -5.81 18.07 9.97
C LEU A 128 -5.22 17.56 11.27
N TYR A 129 -5.16 16.24 11.36
CA TYR A 129 -4.29 15.51 12.28
C TYR A 129 -3.26 14.73 11.48
N LEU A 130 -2.19 14.34 12.16
CA LEU A 130 -1.15 13.47 11.62
C LEU A 130 -1.17 12.14 12.37
N GLU A 131 -1.10 11.03 11.63
CA GLU A 131 -0.84 9.72 12.20
C GLU A 131 0.45 9.14 11.61
N VAL A 132 1.28 8.59 12.50
CA VAL A 132 2.53 7.90 12.18
C VAL A 132 2.46 6.52 12.81
N THR A 133 2.75 5.47 12.05
CA THR A 133 3.03 4.15 12.60
C THR A 133 4.53 4.01 12.66
N ASP A 134 5.07 3.91 13.86
CA ASP A 134 6.48 3.74 14.11
C ASP A 134 6.66 2.75 15.27
N LEU A 135 7.25 1.60 14.99
CA LEU A 135 7.37 0.53 15.98
C LEU A 135 8.59 0.71 16.89
N ASP A 136 9.57 1.51 16.49
CA ASP A 136 10.74 1.76 17.34
C ASP A 136 10.43 2.78 18.45
N GLN A 137 9.48 3.69 18.23
CA GLN A 137 8.96 4.63 19.23
C GLN A 137 8.10 3.99 20.31
N ASN A 138 7.79 2.70 20.17
CA ASN A 138 7.07 1.93 21.17
C ASN A 138 8.06 1.27 22.16
N GLU A 139 8.80 2.10 22.90
CA GLU A 139 9.89 1.69 23.79
C GLU A 139 9.39 1.00 25.07
N ASP A 140 8.22 1.40 25.60
CA ASP A 140 7.58 0.80 26.77
C ASP A 140 6.20 0.19 26.44
N PRO A 141 6.11 -1.15 26.27
CA PRO A 141 4.86 -1.82 25.91
C PRO A 141 3.82 -1.85 27.04
N LEU A 142 4.09 -1.21 28.20
CA LEU A 142 3.15 -1.11 29.31
C LEU A 142 2.46 0.25 29.40
N LEU A 143 2.95 1.26 28.67
CA LEU A 143 2.45 2.62 28.73
C LEU A 143 2.05 3.13 27.34
N ARG A 144 1.31 4.24 27.32
CA ARG A 144 1.06 4.99 26.09
C ARG A 144 2.09 6.08 25.98
N GLU A 145 2.86 6.07 24.92
CA GLU A 145 4.01 6.96 24.77
C GLU A 145 3.67 8.26 24.05
N LEU A 146 4.55 9.24 24.21
CA LEU A 146 4.46 10.58 23.62
C LEU A 146 5.75 10.86 22.86
N ILE A 147 5.60 11.10 21.57
CA ILE A 147 6.65 11.62 20.71
C ILE A 147 6.57 13.15 20.76
N PHE A 148 7.60 13.78 21.30
CA PHE A 148 7.72 15.24 21.33
C PHE A 148 8.22 15.73 19.97
N GLY A 149 7.47 16.63 19.32
CA GLY A 149 7.81 17.10 17.97
C GLY A 149 8.89 18.17 17.90
N GLY A 150 9.41 18.62 19.05
CA GLY A 150 10.47 19.63 19.11
C GLY A 150 11.86 19.05 18.91
N TRP A 151 12.84 19.91 18.65
CA TRP A 151 14.23 19.54 18.76
C TRP A 151 14.55 19.12 20.20
N ASN A 152 15.38 18.09 20.35
CA ASN A 152 15.82 17.65 21.66
C ASN A 152 16.71 18.72 22.26
N LYS A 153 16.20 19.36 23.31
CA LYS A 153 17.04 20.14 24.20
C LYS A 153 17.83 19.14 25.02
N ASP A 154 19.14 19.19 24.89
CA ASP A 154 20.01 18.51 25.82
C ASP A 154 19.83 19.12 27.23
N ALA A 155 20.57 18.63 28.21
CA ALA A 155 20.47 19.14 29.58
C ALA A 155 21.00 20.59 29.72
N TYR A 156 21.70 21.13 28.71
CA TYR A 156 22.39 22.40 28.80
C TYR A 156 21.79 23.45 27.85
N SER A 157 20.67 24.04 28.28
CA SER A 157 19.92 25.09 27.57
C SER A 157 20.69 26.34 27.11
N ALA A 158 21.96 26.49 27.49
CA ALA A 158 22.79 27.62 27.08
C ALA A 158 23.50 27.40 25.73
N ASP A 159 23.57 26.16 25.23
CA ASP A 159 24.14 25.86 23.91
C ASP A 159 23.10 26.00 22.78
N ASP A 160 21.81 26.06 23.11
CA ASP A 160 20.65 26.23 22.21
C ASP A 160 20.56 27.59 21.48
N VAL A 161 21.42 28.56 21.80
CA VAL A 161 21.24 29.99 21.40
C VAL A 161 22.39 30.58 20.58
N ASN A 162 23.41 29.82 20.20
CA ASN A 162 24.62 30.38 19.59
C ASN A 162 24.97 29.75 18.24
N SER A 163 24.53 30.41 17.17
CA SER A 163 24.55 29.96 15.78
C SER A 163 25.79 30.34 14.96
N ALA A 164 26.94 30.61 15.60
CA ALA A 164 28.12 31.04 14.87
C ALA A 164 28.81 29.86 14.16
N LEU A 165 28.19 29.35 13.09
CA LEU A 165 28.86 28.63 12.02
C LEU A 165 29.85 29.58 11.35
N GLY A 166 31.09 29.61 11.85
CA GLY A 166 32.25 30.07 11.08
C GLY A 166 33.03 31.30 11.55
N SER A 167 32.85 31.84 12.77
CA SER A 167 33.69 32.97 13.18
C SER A 167 33.87 33.10 14.70
N GLY A 168 34.99 32.57 15.20
CA GLY A 168 35.63 33.06 16.43
C GLY A 168 35.49 32.15 17.65
N ASN A 169 36.64 31.77 18.20
CA ASN A 169 36.84 31.01 19.43
C ASN A 169 35.83 31.36 20.55
N THR A 170 34.82 30.51 20.77
CA THR A 170 34.38 29.96 22.08
C THR A 170 33.17 29.05 21.86
N GLN A 171 33.42 27.73 21.83
CA GLN A 171 32.50 26.57 21.88
C GLN A 171 31.26 26.64 20.96
N ASN A 172 31.37 26.16 19.72
CA ASN A 172 31.05 24.79 19.25
C ASN A 172 29.57 24.41 19.46
N ALA A 173 28.79 24.48 18.39
CA ALA A 173 27.66 23.56 18.16
C ALA A 173 28.22 22.14 17.99
N GLY A 174 28.80 21.60 19.08
CA GLY A 174 29.52 20.34 19.13
C GLY A 174 28.61 19.12 19.18
N GLU A 175 27.29 19.33 19.04
CA GLU A 175 26.31 18.27 18.89
C GLU A 175 26.08 18.05 17.40
N HIS A 176 26.30 16.81 16.94
CA HIS A 176 26.25 16.44 15.52
C HIS A 176 24.81 16.33 14.99
N SER A 177 23.84 16.65 15.82
CA SER A 177 22.42 16.71 15.51
C SER A 177 21.92 18.13 15.70
N GLY A 178 22.12 18.99 14.70
CA GLY A 178 21.43 20.29 14.69
C GLY A 178 19.94 20.10 14.35
N PRO A 179 19.06 21.02 14.76
CA PRO A 179 17.72 21.07 14.19
C PRO A 179 17.80 21.21 12.67
N ILE A 180 16.77 20.74 11.98
CA ILE A 180 16.66 20.90 10.51
C ILE A 180 16.78 22.36 10.12
N TRP A 181 16.26 23.26 10.97
CA TRP A 181 16.36 24.72 10.84
C TRP A 181 16.85 25.36 12.13
N TRP A 182 17.80 26.28 11.99
CA TRP A 182 18.38 27.00 13.11
C TRP A 182 17.64 28.29 13.34
N LYS A 183 17.28 28.53 14.61
CA LYS A 183 16.74 29.84 15.00
C LYS A 183 17.79 30.92 14.81
N ASN A 184 17.72 31.64 13.71
CA ASN A 184 18.62 32.74 13.39
C ASN A 184 17.86 33.95 12.87
N THR A 185 18.02 35.09 13.56
CA THR A 185 17.40 36.35 13.15
C THR A 185 17.82 36.71 11.70
N GLY A 186 16.91 36.53 10.74
CA GLY A 186 17.12 36.88 9.34
C GLY A 186 17.70 35.77 8.44
N ASP A 187 17.75 34.52 8.92
CA ASP A 187 18.19 33.33 8.17
C ASP A 187 17.03 32.38 7.83
N SER A 188 15.80 32.90 7.83
CA SER A 188 14.61 32.08 7.64
C SER A 188 14.75 31.19 6.41
N ASP A 189 14.65 29.89 6.60
CA ASP A 189 14.97 28.91 5.57
C ASP A 189 13.94 28.91 4.44
N VAL A 190 14.43 29.09 3.20
CA VAL A 190 13.58 29.19 2.00
C VAL A 190 13.10 27.81 1.58
N MET A 191 11.91 27.41 2.06
CA MET A 191 11.25 26.15 1.69
C MET A 191 10.52 26.20 0.34
N THR A 192 10.37 27.40 -0.25
CA THR A 192 9.58 27.60 -1.46
C THR A 192 10.38 28.34 -2.54
N PRO A 193 10.28 27.95 -3.82
CA PRO A 193 10.95 28.69 -4.88
C PRO A 193 10.47 30.14 -4.91
N LYS A 194 11.42 31.09 -4.91
CA LYS A 194 11.26 32.56 -4.89
C LYS A 194 10.32 33.17 -5.98
N GLY A 195 9.68 32.36 -6.81
CA GLY A 195 8.91 32.78 -7.97
C GLY A 195 7.38 32.64 -7.89
N ALA A 196 6.82 31.97 -6.88
CA ALA A 196 5.38 31.64 -6.87
C ALA A 196 4.49 32.53 -5.98
N VAL A 197 5.07 33.30 -5.05
CA VAL A 197 4.32 34.04 -4.05
C VAL A 197 4.82 35.47 -4.02
N THR A 198 3.98 36.41 -4.44
CA THR A 198 4.33 37.83 -4.52
C THR A 198 4.09 38.58 -3.20
N THR A 199 3.37 37.97 -2.26
CA THR A 199 3.08 38.54 -0.94
C THR A 199 2.82 37.42 0.08
N PRO A 200 3.70 37.24 1.09
CA PRO A 200 5.00 37.91 1.25
C PRO A 200 5.98 37.53 0.13
N SER A 201 6.88 38.45 -0.25
CA SER A 201 7.83 38.29 -1.37
C SER A 201 8.90 37.23 -1.12
N ASP A 202 9.02 36.78 0.12
CA ASP A 202 9.91 35.73 0.56
C ASP A 202 9.10 34.82 1.50
N VAL A 203 8.77 33.62 1.02
CA VAL A 203 8.01 32.64 1.80
C VAL A 203 9.00 31.76 2.54
N PHE A 204 9.08 32.03 3.83
CA PHE A 204 9.86 31.29 4.82
C PHE A 204 8.93 30.61 5.82
N LEU A 205 9.45 29.68 6.61
CA LEU A 205 8.72 29.09 7.72
C LEU A 205 8.43 30.14 8.79
N GLY A 206 7.17 30.53 8.96
CA GLY A 206 6.76 31.57 9.91
C GLY A 206 6.29 32.87 9.26
N ALA A 207 6.09 32.85 7.93
CA ALA A 207 5.33 33.88 7.23
C ALA A 207 3.85 33.91 7.68
N THR A 208 3.58 34.48 8.85
CA THR A 208 2.21 34.72 9.32
C THR A 208 1.63 35.93 8.57
N PRO A 209 0.31 35.93 8.25
CA PRO A 209 -0.36 37.10 7.64
C PRO A 209 -0.43 38.33 8.56
N THR A 210 -0.08 38.17 9.83
CA THR A 210 -0.12 39.21 10.85
C THR A 210 1.16 40.04 10.84
N THR A 211 1.07 41.28 11.34
CA THR A 211 2.17 42.25 11.44
C THR A 211 3.29 41.82 12.41
N ASP A 212 3.42 40.53 12.70
CA ASP A 212 4.48 40.02 13.56
C ASP A 212 5.81 40.13 12.82
N THR A 213 6.78 40.76 13.49
CA THR A 213 8.13 40.93 12.96
C THR A 213 8.98 39.69 13.12
N ASN A 214 8.50 38.68 13.87
CA ASN A 214 9.19 37.41 14.02
C ASN A 214 8.84 36.47 12.85
N LYS A 215 9.86 36.14 12.05
CA LYS A 215 9.71 35.40 10.79
C LYS A 215 9.80 33.89 10.94
N ASP A 216 10.03 33.39 12.16
CA ASP A 216 10.55 32.04 12.41
C ASP A 216 9.66 31.22 13.40
N ASP A 217 8.44 31.71 13.70
CA ASP A 217 7.52 31.10 14.66
C ASP A 217 6.33 30.39 13.96
N SER A 218 5.83 29.32 14.57
CA SER A 218 4.63 28.59 14.15
C SER A 218 3.35 29.39 14.36
N ILE A 219 2.21 28.85 13.91
CA ILE A 219 0.87 29.43 14.15
C ILE A 219 0.60 29.63 15.65
N SER A 220 1.12 28.73 16.50
CA SER A 220 1.01 28.80 17.96
C SER A 220 2.19 29.51 18.66
N GLY A 221 3.13 30.11 17.92
CA GLY A 221 4.28 30.82 18.49
C GLY A 221 5.45 29.91 18.90
N ILE A 222 5.57 28.72 18.30
CA ILE A 222 6.66 27.78 18.55
C ILE A 222 7.81 28.08 17.59
N ALA A 223 9.05 28.18 18.10
CA ALA A 223 10.23 28.38 17.28
C ALA A 223 10.51 27.18 16.36
N GLU A 224 11.09 27.42 15.18
CA GLU A 224 11.40 26.44 14.11
C GLU A 224 12.34 25.27 14.47
N THR A 225 12.79 25.18 15.73
CA THR A 225 13.53 24.04 16.26
C THR A 225 12.62 22.82 16.47
N VAL A 226 12.23 22.16 15.37
CA VAL A 226 11.23 21.07 15.34
C VAL A 226 11.67 19.88 14.47
N LYS A 227 11.18 18.69 14.83
CA LYS A 227 11.37 17.42 14.10
C LYS A 227 10.08 16.92 13.44
N ILE A 228 8.92 17.32 13.96
CA ILE A 228 7.62 16.91 13.45
C ILE A 228 6.74 18.15 13.30
N PHE A 229 6.33 18.42 12.07
CA PHE A 229 5.54 19.61 11.77
C PHE A 229 4.69 19.42 10.50
N MET A 230 3.64 20.22 10.41
CA MET A 230 2.85 20.39 9.19
C MET A 230 3.03 21.82 8.67
N TRP A 231 3.14 21.99 7.35
CA TRP A 231 3.26 23.31 6.75
C TRP A 231 2.50 23.42 5.43
N ASN A 232 2.12 24.65 5.09
CA ASN A 232 1.61 24.99 3.77
C ASN A 232 2.77 25.42 2.87
N ALA A 233 3.03 24.64 1.82
CA ALA A 233 4.15 24.85 0.90
C ALA A 233 4.01 26.10 0.00
N GLN A 234 2.87 26.77 0.00
CA GLN A 234 2.61 28.02 -0.72
C GLN A 234 2.59 29.24 0.21
N LYS A 235 2.38 29.04 1.52
CA LYS A 235 2.22 30.14 2.47
C LYS A 235 3.35 30.25 3.47
N GLY A 236 4.06 29.16 3.76
CA GLY A 236 5.14 29.12 4.77
C GLY A 236 4.63 29.10 6.21
N THR A 237 3.32 29.13 6.42
CA THR A 237 2.67 28.87 7.71
C THR A 237 2.85 27.40 8.10
N TRP A 238 3.14 27.15 9.37
CA TRP A 238 3.44 25.81 9.87
C TRP A 238 3.05 25.65 11.34
N GLU A 239 2.95 24.40 11.79
CA GLU A 239 2.68 24.04 13.19
C GLU A 239 3.46 22.79 13.61
N ARG A 240 3.97 22.77 14.84
CA ARG A 240 4.63 21.59 15.43
C ARG A 240 3.59 20.53 15.78
N MET A 241 3.94 19.27 15.57
CA MET A 241 3.09 18.14 15.95
C MET A 241 3.74 17.34 17.08
N ASP A 242 3.10 17.31 18.24
CA ASP A 242 3.39 16.27 19.25
C ASP A 242 2.46 15.09 18.99
N LEU A 243 2.97 13.86 19.05
CA LEU A 243 2.20 12.66 18.74
C LEU A 243 2.05 11.79 19.99
N ARG A 244 0.86 11.24 20.21
CA ARG A 244 0.60 10.31 21.30
C ARG A 244 0.14 8.98 20.75
N GLU A 245 0.68 7.92 21.33
CA GLU A 245 0.33 6.56 20.98
C GLU A 245 -1.17 6.31 21.17
N THR A 246 -1.84 5.60 20.25
CA THR A 246 -3.29 5.41 20.26
C THR A 246 -3.77 4.39 21.27
N ALA A 247 -2.99 3.33 21.50
CA ALA A 247 -3.18 2.31 22.53
C ALA A 247 -1.81 1.82 23.00
N VAL A 248 -1.72 1.31 24.23
CA VAL A 248 -0.47 0.75 24.79
C VAL A 248 0.07 -0.34 23.86
N GLY A 249 1.34 -0.22 23.43
CA GLY A 249 2.00 -1.26 22.64
C GLY A 249 1.54 -1.33 21.17
N SER A 250 0.89 -0.29 20.66
CA SER A 250 0.39 -0.22 19.28
C SER A 250 1.45 0.22 18.27
N GLY A 251 2.40 1.06 18.68
CA GLY A 251 3.31 1.77 17.77
C GLY A 251 2.59 2.67 16.76
N VAL A 252 1.33 3.05 17.01
CA VAL A 252 0.57 3.98 16.17
C VAL A 252 0.34 5.26 16.96
N PHE A 253 0.89 6.36 16.47
CA PHE A 253 0.90 7.67 17.12
C PHE A 253 0.05 8.67 16.36
N ARG A 254 -0.75 9.46 17.08
CA ARG A 254 -1.60 10.52 16.53
C ARG A 254 -1.28 11.86 17.13
N SER A 255 -1.37 12.91 16.33
CA SER A 255 -1.14 14.25 16.82
C SER A 255 -2.10 14.62 17.95
N THR A 256 -1.55 15.23 19.00
CA THR A 256 -2.32 15.74 20.14
C THR A 256 -2.97 17.08 19.85
N VAL A 257 -2.48 17.76 18.80
CA VAL A 257 -3.01 19.01 18.30
C VAL A 257 -3.63 18.81 16.92
N CYS A 258 -4.68 19.59 16.69
CA CYS A 258 -5.39 19.71 15.44
C CYS A 258 -4.93 20.99 14.75
N VAL A 259 -4.59 20.91 13.46
CA VAL A 259 -4.15 22.09 12.69
C VAL A 259 -5.28 22.55 11.76
N PRO A 260 -5.85 23.75 11.97
CA PRO A 260 -6.84 24.30 11.05
C PRO A 260 -6.22 24.59 9.67
N VAL A 261 -6.94 24.27 8.60
CA VAL A 261 -6.41 24.42 7.23
C VAL A 261 -6.47 25.87 6.75
N GLY A 262 -7.58 26.56 7.02
CA GLY A 262 -7.86 27.90 6.52
C GLY A 262 -7.31 29.04 7.37
N GLU A 263 -8.04 30.16 7.37
CA GLU A 263 -7.70 31.37 8.14
C GLU A 263 -7.60 31.07 9.64
N GLY A 264 -6.58 31.60 10.30
CA GLY A 264 -6.27 31.32 11.72
C GLY A 264 -5.52 30.01 11.96
N GLY A 265 -5.23 29.24 10.91
CA GLY A 265 -4.33 28.08 10.93
C GLY A 265 -3.27 28.19 9.84
N LEU A 266 -3.19 27.18 8.96
CA LEU A 266 -2.25 27.15 7.84
C LEU A 266 -2.53 28.22 6.78
N GLY A 267 -3.58 29.03 6.89
CA GLY A 267 -3.84 30.13 5.96
C GLY A 267 -4.06 29.66 4.52
N SER A 268 -4.49 28.41 4.36
CA SER A 268 -4.51 27.73 3.07
C SER A 268 -5.68 28.18 2.22
N SER A 269 -5.45 28.25 0.91
CA SER A 269 -6.45 28.45 -0.13
C SER A 269 -6.63 27.15 -0.93
N GLY A 270 -7.76 27.00 -1.61
CA GLY A 270 -7.94 25.82 -2.46
C GLY A 270 -6.93 25.79 -3.60
N GLY A 271 -6.36 24.61 -3.83
CA GLY A 271 -5.21 24.36 -4.69
C GLY A 271 -3.87 24.29 -3.95
N ASP A 272 -3.80 24.80 -2.71
CA ASP A 272 -2.59 24.75 -1.89
C ASP A 272 -2.21 23.30 -1.55
N THR A 273 -0.94 23.13 -1.19
CA THR A 273 -0.34 21.84 -0.84
C THR A 273 0.13 21.92 0.58
N ILE A 274 -0.46 21.08 1.43
CA ILE A 274 0.01 20.91 2.79
C ILE A 274 0.96 19.73 2.78
N MET A 275 2.07 19.88 3.47
CA MET A 275 3.06 18.84 3.66
C MET A 275 3.21 18.57 5.15
N ALA A 276 3.55 17.34 5.48
CA ALA A 276 3.89 16.94 6.84
C ALA A 276 5.23 16.25 6.80
N PHE A 277 6.08 16.59 7.76
CA PHE A 277 7.41 16.04 7.92
C PHE A 277 7.47 15.35 9.28
N TYR A 278 8.07 14.17 9.27
CA TYR A 278 8.40 13.39 10.44
C TYR A 278 9.87 12.99 10.33
N GLN A 279 10.62 13.22 11.40
CA GLN A 279 11.89 12.57 11.65
C GLN A 279 11.78 11.92 13.02
N ASP A 280 12.11 10.64 13.10
CA ASP A 280 12.09 9.92 14.37
C ASP A 280 13.04 10.63 15.37
N PRO A 281 12.53 11.05 16.55
CA PRO A 281 13.38 11.59 17.60
C PRO A 281 14.46 10.66 18.13
N SER A 282 14.26 9.34 18.07
CA SER A 282 15.19 8.32 18.54
C SER A 282 16.17 7.86 17.46
N ASN A 283 15.74 7.87 16.19
CA ASN A 283 16.52 7.49 15.02
C ASN A 283 16.45 8.57 13.92
N HIS A 284 17.43 9.48 13.90
CA HIS A 284 17.40 10.61 12.96
C HIS A 284 17.49 10.22 11.47
N SER A 285 17.77 8.95 11.12
CA SER A 285 17.69 8.49 9.74
C SER A 285 16.29 8.10 9.28
N ASP A 286 15.37 7.78 10.19
CA ASP A 286 13.99 7.51 9.80
C ASP A 286 13.24 8.82 9.58
N ILE A 287 12.89 9.07 8.31
CA ILE A 287 12.29 10.31 7.85
C ILE A 287 11.15 9.98 6.90
N ALA A 288 10.00 10.61 7.12
CA ALA A 288 8.86 10.54 6.23
C ALA A 288 8.33 11.93 5.90
N ILE A 289 8.02 12.12 4.61
CA ILE A 289 7.42 13.34 4.09
C ILE A 289 6.21 12.96 3.25
N ILE A 290 5.03 13.46 3.63
CA ILE A 290 3.79 13.26 2.87
C ILE A 290 3.18 14.60 2.47
N SER A 291 2.29 14.59 1.48
CA SER A 291 1.58 15.80 1.04
C SER A 291 0.12 15.54 0.72
N ILE A 292 -0.70 16.58 0.84
CA ILE A 292 -2.14 16.58 0.58
C ILE A 292 -2.56 17.89 -0.11
N LYS A 293 -3.61 17.84 -0.93
CA LYS A 293 -4.18 19.03 -1.56
C LYS A 293 -5.30 19.65 -0.73
N VAL A 294 -5.36 20.97 -0.77
CA VAL A 294 -6.45 21.75 -0.19
C VAL A 294 -7.52 21.96 -1.26
N SER A 295 -8.76 21.58 -0.98
CA SER A 295 -9.90 21.82 -1.87
C SER A 295 -10.56 23.16 -1.58
N LEU A 296 -11.10 23.83 -2.61
CA LEU A 296 -11.68 25.19 -2.53
C LEU A 296 -12.89 25.32 -1.59
N GLY A 297 -13.36 24.26 -0.93
CA GLY A 297 -14.38 24.35 0.12
C GLY A 297 -15.68 25.03 -0.33
N GLY A 298 -16.47 24.34 -1.15
CA GLY A 298 -17.94 24.45 -1.13
C GLY A 298 -18.48 23.35 -0.21
N ALA A 299 -19.62 23.59 0.45
CA ALA A 299 -20.30 22.67 1.38
C ALA A 299 -19.91 21.20 1.17
N GLY A 300 -19.06 20.67 2.06
CA GLY A 300 -18.54 19.31 2.01
C GLY A 300 -18.25 18.81 0.59
N ALA A 301 -16.97 18.76 0.21
CA ALA A 301 -16.56 17.53 -0.43
C ALA A 301 -16.81 16.44 0.62
N VAL A 302 -18.04 15.92 0.66
CA VAL A 302 -18.25 14.48 0.78
C VAL A 302 -17.08 13.92 -0.01
N THR A 303 -16.13 13.27 0.68
CA THR A 303 -15.58 12.05 0.09
C THR A 303 -16.81 11.39 -0.48
N PRO A 304 -17.01 11.27 -1.81
CA PRO A 304 -18.18 10.59 -2.32
C PRO A 304 -18.18 9.28 -1.54
N PRO A 305 -19.18 9.04 -0.66
CA PRO A 305 -19.12 7.92 0.28
C PRO A 305 -18.81 6.74 -0.58
N THR A 306 -17.63 6.09 -0.46
CA THR A 306 -17.02 5.30 -1.55
C THR A 306 -18.10 4.65 -2.40
N VAL A 307 -18.54 5.37 -3.45
CA VAL A 307 -19.93 5.22 -3.90
C VAL A 307 -19.94 3.84 -4.48
N ALA A 308 -20.68 2.91 -3.88
CA ALA A 308 -20.56 1.51 -4.19
C ALA A 308 -20.85 1.33 -5.68
N LEU A 309 -19.79 1.34 -6.49
CA LEU A 309 -19.85 1.34 -7.94
C LEU A 309 -19.43 -0.05 -8.38
N SER A 310 -20.40 -0.85 -8.76
CA SER A 310 -20.17 -2.24 -9.11
C SER A 310 -21.11 -2.69 -10.21
N VAL A 311 -20.66 -3.65 -11.00
CA VAL A 311 -21.45 -4.32 -12.01
C VAL A 311 -21.42 -5.81 -11.70
N VAL A 312 -22.59 -6.42 -11.52
CA VAL A 312 -22.72 -7.81 -11.11
C VAL A 312 -23.71 -8.52 -12.01
N PHE A 313 -23.33 -9.70 -12.49
CA PHE A 313 -24.22 -10.64 -13.16
C PHE A 313 -25.01 -11.44 -12.13
N ASP A 314 -26.25 -11.84 -12.44
CA ASP A 314 -27.04 -12.69 -11.56
C ASP A 314 -26.46 -14.11 -11.39
N LYS A 315 -25.61 -14.54 -12.34
CA LYS A 315 -24.91 -15.83 -12.31
C LYS A 315 -23.48 -15.67 -12.79
N THR A 316 -22.61 -16.59 -12.40
CA THR A 316 -21.22 -16.65 -12.86
C THR A 316 -21.07 -17.40 -14.18
N THR A 317 -22.06 -18.21 -14.55
CA THR A 317 -22.05 -19.04 -15.76
C THR A 317 -23.39 -18.98 -16.48
N TYR A 318 -23.35 -18.87 -17.81
CA TYR A 318 -24.50 -18.84 -18.72
C TYR A 318 -24.27 -19.79 -19.91
N TYR A 319 -25.34 -20.09 -20.61
CA TYR A 319 -25.34 -20.80 -21.88
C TYR A 319 -25.81 -19.88 -23.03
N PRO A 320 -25.46 -20.18 -24.29
CA PRO A 320 -26.09 -19.52 -25.44
C PRO A 320 -27.62 -19.57 -25.34
N GLY A 321 -28.30 -18.46 -25.61
CA GLY A 321 -29.76 -18.35 -25.44
C GLY A 321 -30.24 -18.03 -24.00
N ASP A 322 -29.37 -18.03 -22.99
CA ASP A 322 -29.77 -17.66 -21.63
C ASP A 322 -30.06 -16.16 -21.51
N THR A 323 -30.99 -15.82 -20.62
CA THR A 323 -31.19 -14.44 -20.18
C THR A 323 -30.16 -14.06 -19.12
N VAL A 324 -29.30 -13.10 -19.43
CA VAL A 324 -28.43 -12.45 -18.44
C VAL A 324 -29.18 -11.32 -17.75
N THR A 325 -29.01 -11.20 -16.44
CA THR A 325 -29.44 -10.05 -15.66
C THR A 325 -28.20 -9.35 -15.11
N ILE A 326 -28.01 -8.09 -15.49
CA ILE A 326 -26.88 -7.28 -15.04
C ILE A 326 -27.42 -6.23 -14.08
N THR A 327 -26.87 -6.19 -12.88
CA THR A 327 -27.17 -5.16 -11.88
C THR A 327 -25.98 -4.23 -11.75
N VAL A 328 -26.20 -2.94 -12.02
CA VAL A 328 -25.27 -1.86 -11.74
C VAL A 328 -25.66 -1.25 -10.40
N THR A 329 -24.73 -1.20 -9.46
CA THR A 329 -24.89 -0.40 -8.24
C THR A 329 -24.11 0.89 -8.46
N ASP A 330 -24.77 2.04 -8.33
CA ASP A 330 -24.16 3.36 -8.27
C ASP A 330 -25.00 4.24 -7.33
N GLU A 331 -24.53 4.40 -6.09
CA GLU A 331 -25.25 5.16 -5.07
C GLU A 331 -25.31 6.67 -5.37
N GLN A 332 -24.51 7.19 -6.33
CA GLN A 332 -24.64 8.57 -6.81
C GLN A 332 -26.02 8.82 -7.41
N TYR A 333 -26.64 7.78 -7.97
CA TYR A 333 -27.97 7.82 -8.54
C TYR A 333 -29.02 7.21 -7.62
N ALA A 334 -28.79 7.14 -6.30
CA ALA A 334 -29.69 6.44 -5.38
C ALA A 334 -31.15 6.94 -5.38
N GLY A 335 -31.36 8.23 -5.68
CA GLY A 335 -32.69 8.84 -5.83
C GLY A 335 -33.19 8.95 -7.28
N ALA A 336 -32.42 8.51 -8.28
CA ALA A 336 -32.80 8.61 -9.68
C ALA A 336 -33.70 7.44 -10.09
N ALA A 337 -34.71 7.71 -10.91
CA ALA A 337 -35.56 6.66 -11.51
C ALA A 337 -34.83 5.92 -12.64
N GLU A 338 -33.85 6.58 -13.28
CA GLU A 338 -33.08 6.06 -14.40
C GLU A 338 -31.72 6.75 -14.52
N ILE A 339 -30.76 6.06 -15.14
CA ILE A 339 -29.49 6.64 -15.62
C ILE A 339 -29.58 6.66 -17.15
N VAL A 340 -29.42 7.84 -17.76
CA VAL A 340 -29.52 8.03 -19.22
C VAL A 340 -28.22 8.64 -19.75
N GLY A 341 -27.74 8.11 -20.87
CA GLY A 341 -26.55 8.60 -21.57
C GLY A 341 -26.20 7.73 -22.77
N THR A 342 -25.05 7.97 -23.40
CA THR A 342 -24.61 7.15 -24.55
C THR A 342 -23.76 5.99 -24.06
N ASN A 343 -24.13 4.75 -24.41
CA ASN A 343 -23.40 3.52 -24.06
C ASN A 343 -23.06 3.42 -22.56
N VAL A 344 -24.03 3.78 -21.70
CA VAL A 344 -23.90 3.77 -20.23
C VAL A 344 -23.47 2.40 -19.72
N LEU A 345 -24.00 1.34 -20.33
CA LEU A 345 -23.57 -0.03 -20.11
C LEU A 345 -23.30 -0.69 -21.46
N VAL A 346 -22.21 -1.44 -21.56
CA VAL A 346 -21.84 -2.20 -22.76
C VAL A 346 -21.54 -3.63 -22.36
N LEU A 347 -22.15 -4.60 -23.04
CA LEU A 347 -21.85 -6.02 -22.91
C LEU A 347 -20.94 -6.44 -24.05
N LEU A 348 -19.80 -7.03 -23.70
CA LEU A 348 -18.73 -7.43 -24.60
C LEU A 348 -18.58 -8.96 -24.61
N ASP A 349 -18.23 -9.52 -25.77
CA ASP A 349 -17.83 -10.92 -25.92
C ASP A 349 -16.38 -11.16 -25.46
N LYS A 350 -15.91 -12.41 -25.58
CA LYS A 350 -14.55 -12.80 -25.18
C LYS A 350 -13.43 -12.10 -25.94
N ASP A 351 -13.72 -11.55 -27.12
CA ASP A 351 -12.75 -10.85 -27.97
C ASP A 351 -12.85 -9.33 -27.79
N GLY A 352 -13.75 -8.85 -26.92
CA GLY A 352 -14.00 -7.42 -26.70
C GLY A 352 -14.95 -6.79 -27.72
N GLU A 353 -15.63 -7.58 -28.55
CA GLU A 353 -16.64 -7.10 -29.49
C GLU A 353 -17.97 -6.84 -28.76
N VAL A 354 -18.71 -5.81 -29.20
CA VAL A 354 -19.97 -5.44 -28.57
C VAL A 354 -21.07 -6.44 -28.92
N ILE A 355 -21.61 -7.11 -27.90
CA ILE A 355 -22.82 -7.92 -28.02
C ILE A 355 -24.04 -7.00 -28.05
N THR A 356 -24.11 -6.07 -27.08
CA THR A 356 -25.17 -5.05 -27.00
C THR A 356 -24.73 -3.89 -26.12
N SER A 357 -25.41 -2.74 -26.23
CA SER A 357 -25.23 -1.60 -25.34
C SER A 357 -26.56 -1.00 -24.91
N TRP A 358 -26.54 -0.28 -23.79
CA TRP A 358 -27.71 0.41 -23.24
C TRP A 358 -27.40 1.90 -23.04
N ASN A 359 -28.31 2.72 -23.53
CA ASN A 359 -28.30 4.17 -23.32
C ASN A 359 -29.14 4.60 -22.11
N LYS A 360 -29.86 3.65 -21.50
CA LYS A 360 -30.74 3.88 -20.35
C LYS A 360 -30.73 2.66 -19.44
N LEU A 361 -30.58 2.89 -18.14
CA LEU A 361 -30.70 1.89 -17.08
C LEU A 361 -31.82 2.30 -16.12
N GLU A 362 -32.77 1.41 -15.85
CA GLU A 362 -33.90 1.70 -14.95
C GLU A 362 -33.59 1.26 -13.52
N ALA A 363 -34.03 2.08 -12.56
CA ALA A 363 -33.84 1.80 -11.14
C ALA A 363 -34.67 0.59 -10.68
N VAL A 364 -34.12 -0.19 -9.77
CA VAL A 364 -34.81 -1.32 -9.13
C VAL A 364 -35.69 -0.79 -8.01
N ALA A 365 -37.00 -1.00 -8.12
CA ALA A 365 -37.96 -0.54 -7.11
C ALA A 365 -37.61 -1.04 -5.70
N GLY A 366 -37.57 -0.12 -4.73
CA GLY A 366 -37.23 -0.42 -3.33
C GLY A 366 -35.74 -0.70 -3.08
N GLN A 367 -34.86 -0.55 -4.07
CA GLN A 367 -33.41 -0.71 -3.92
C GLN A 367 -32.69 0.55 -4.43
N PRO A 368 -32.56 1.60 -3.60
CA PRO A 368 -31.86 2.82 -3.96
C PRO A 368 -30.46 2.53 -4.51
N GLY A 369 -30.14 3.14 -5.65
CA GLY A 369 -28.81 3.09 -6.26
C GLY A 369 -28.54 1.84 -7.08
N LYS A 370 -29.53 0.95 -7.24
CA LYS A 370 -29.41 -0.24 -8.08
C LYS A 370 -30.21 -0.08 -9.36
N PHE A 371 -29.57 -0.41 -10.47
CA PHE A 371 -30.14 -0.37 -11.81
C PHE A 371 -29.99 -1.73 -12.45
N ARG A 372 -31.00 -2.17 -13.20
CA ARG A 372 -31.01 -3.53 -13.76
C ARG A 372 -31.41 -3.53 -15.21
N VAL A 373 -30.70 -4.34 -15.99
CA VAL A 373 -31.09 -4.70 -17.36
C VAL A 373 -31.16 -6.22 -17.49
N THR A 374 -31.95 -6.67 -18.45
CA THR A 374 -32.01 -8.07 -18.86
C THR A 374 -31.76 -8.17 -20.35
N TYR A 375 -31.11 -9.23 -20.79
CA TYR A 375 -30.82 -9.48 -22.19
C TYR A 375 -30.68 -10.97 -22.48
N VAL A 376 -31.26 -11.43 -23.59
CA VAL A 376 -31.12 -12.81 -24.04
C VAL A 376 -29.87 -12.91 -24.88
N LEU A 377 -28.89 -13.70 -24.42
CA LEU A 377 -27.67 -13.95 -25.20
C LEU A 377 -28.03 -14.62 -26.53
N PRO A 378 -27.46 -14.20 -27.66
CA PRO A 378 -27.65 -14.89 -28.93
C PRO A 378 -27.25 -16.37 -28.83
N GLU A 379 -27.95 -17.27 -29.52
CA GLU A 379 -27.55 -18.68 -29.63
C GLU A 379 -26.17 -18.85 -30.30
N THR A 380 -25.71 -17.82 -31.02
CA THR A 380 -24.40 -17.75 -31.67
C THR A 380 -23.35 -16.99 -30.85
N VAL A 381 -23.62 -16.68 -29.58
CA VAL A 381 -22.64 -15.99 -28.73
C VAL A 381 -21.36 -16.84 -28.62
N LYS A 382 -20.20 -16.20 -28.69
CA LYS A 382 -18.93 -16.91 -28.54
C LYS A 382 -18.79 -17.45 -27.12
N LEU A 383 -18.32 -18.69 -27.00
CA LEU A 383 -18.01 -19.30 -25.71
C LEU A 383 -16.79 -18.60 -25.08
N GLY A 384 -16.79 -18.44 -23.77
CA GLY A 384 -15.73 -17.76 -23.01
C GLY A 384 -16.26 -16.64 -22.11
N THR A 385 -15.36 -15.80 -21.61
CA THR A 385 -15.70 -14.71 -20.69
C THR A 385 -16.46 -13.60 -21.41
N ILE A 386 -17.60 -13.18 -20.86
CA ILE A 386 -18.31 -11.96 -21.25
C ILE A 386 -18.07 -10.88 -20.19
N THR A 387 -17.99 -9.63 -20.63
CA THR A 387 -17.72 -8.48 -19.75
C THR A 387 -18.82 -7.44 -19.89
N ALA A 388 -19.44 -7.04 -18.78
CA ALA A 388 -20.34 -5.90 -18.74
C ALA A 388 -19.57 -4.69 -18.18
N LYS A 389 -19.39 -3.65 -18.98
CA LYS A 389 -18.68 -2.42 -18.62
C LYS A 389 -19.67 -1.27 -18.47
N TYR A 390 -19.74 -0.70 -17.28
CA TYR A 390 -20.48 0.52 -16.96
C TYR A 390 -19.55 1.73 -17.05
N THR A 391 -20.05 2.83 -17.62
CA THR A 391 -19.39 4.15 -17.64
C THR A 391 -20.41 5.20 -17.24
N ASP A 392 -20.10 6.00 -16.22
CA ASP A 392 -20.98 7.09 -15.80
C ASP A 392 -21.11 8.13 -16.94
N PRO A 393 -22.34 8.54 -17.30
CA PRO A 393 -22.58 9.42 -18.44
C PRO A 393 -22.16 10.88 -18.21
N TYR A 394 -22.03 11.32 -16.97
CA TYR A 394 -21.62 12.68 -16.59
C TYR A 394 -20.15 12.74 -16.13
N MET A 395 -19.56 11.60 -15.76
CA MET A 395 -18.16 11.48 -15.35
C MET A 395 -17.51 10.23 -15.96
N THR A 396 -17.03 10.34 -17.20
CA THR A 396 -16.52 9.20 -17.99
C THR A 396 -15.32 8.46 -17.39
N THR A 397 -14.66 9.05 -16.38
CA THR A 397 -13.59 8.40 -15.60
C THR A 397 -14.13 7.42 -14.55
N ARG A 398 -15.41 7.52 -14.13
CA ARG A 398 -16.07 6.57 -13.24
C ARG A 398 -16.58 5.38 -14.05
N THR A 399 -15.86 4.27 -13.96
CA THR A 399 -16.21 3.02 -14.65
C THR A 399 -16.19 1.85 -13.68
N ALA A 400 -16.99 0.83 -13.97
CA ALA A 400 -16.95 -0.45 -13.29
C ALA A 400 -17.22 -1.57 -14.28
N GLN A 401 -16.78 -2.78 -13.96
CA GLN A 401 -16.99 -3.94 -14.81
C GLN A 401 -17.34 -5.18 -14.01
N GLY A 402 -18.17 -6.03 -14.59
CA GLY A 402 -18.50 -7.36 -14.11
C GLY A 402 -18.16 -8.38 -15.17
N GLN A 403 -17.90 -9.62 -14.77
CA GLN A 403 -17.61 -10.73 -15.68
C GLN A 403 -18.45 -11.94 -15.36
N ALA A 404 -18.78 -12.70 -16.40
CA ALA A 404 -19.36 -14.04 -16.31
C ALA A 404 -18.80 -14.90 -17.46
N THR A 405 -19.02 -16.21 -17.41
CA THR A 405 -18.55 -17.13 -18.44
C THR A 405 -19.71 -17.74 -19.21
N VAL A 406 -19.63 -17.75 -20.54
CA VAL A 406 -20.54 -18.51 -21.39
C VAL A 406 -19.91 -19.84 -21.73
N VAL A 407 -20.59 -20.92 -21.38
CA VAL A 407 -20.18 -22.30 -21.67
C VAL A 407 -21.18 -22.95 -22.61
N ALA A 408 -20.74 -23.98 -23.33
CA ALA A 408 -21.66 -24.74 -24.16
C ALA A 408 -22.69 -25.48 -23.30
N LYS A 409 -23.92 -25.63 -23.82
CA LYS A 409 -24.90 -26.53 -23.19
C LYS A 409 -24.38 -27.97 -23.30
N ALA A 410 -24.68 -28.79 -22.30
CA ALA A 410 -24.42 -30.22 -22.38
C ALA A 410 -25.22 -30.81 -23.56
N LEU A 411 -24.54 -31.51 -24.46
CA LEU A 411 -25.18 -32.18 -25.58
C LEU A 411 -26.04 -33.32 -25.04
N SER A 412 -27.35 -33.27 -25.31
CA SER A 412 -28.29 -34.30 -24.89
C SER A 412 -28.67 -35.25 -26.02
N ASN A 413 -28.77 -34.71 -27.24
CA ASN A 413 -29.12 -35.47 -28.44
C ASN A 413 -28.58 -34.77 -29.70
N VAL A 414 -28.42 -35.53 -30.77
CA VAL A 414 -28.04 -35.04 -32.10
C VAL A 414 -29.16 -35.39 -33.06
N ALA A 415 -29.89 -34.36 -33.53
CA ALA A 415 -30.98 -34.54 -34.48
C ALA A 415 -30.49 -34.84 -35.90
N GLY A 416 -29.25 -34.44 -36.23
CA GLY A 416 -28.63 -34.66 -37.53
C GLY A 416 -27.34 -33.88 -37.74
N ILE A 417 -26.83 -33.91 -38.97
CA ILE A 417 -25.65 -33.13 -39.42
C ILE A 417 -26.07 -32.27 -40.62
N THR A 418 -25.83 -30.97 -40.52
CA THR A 418 -25.98 -30.04 -41.66
C THR A 418 -24.63 -29.93 -42.38
N ILE A 419 -24.66 -29.94 -43.71
CA ILE A 419 -23.44 -29.90 -44.53
C ILE A 419 -23.51 -28.66 -45.42
N SER A 420 -22.57 -27.73 -45.23
CA SER A 420 -22.53 -26.50 -46.02
C SER A 420 -21.11 -25.93 -46.07
N PRO A 421 -20.68 -25.35 -47.20
CA PRO A 421 -21.38 -25.29 -48.48
C PRO A 421 -21.27 -26.61 -49.26
N ASN A 422 -22.34 -26.98 -49.96
CA ASN A 422 -22.45 -28.15 -50.84
C ASN A 422 -23.65 -27.93 -51.80
N PRO A 423 -23.58 -28.21 -53.12
CA PRO A 423 -22.44 -28.67 -53.92
C PRO A 423 -21.55 -27.56 -54.53
N PHE A 424 -20.40 -27.97 -55.09
CA PHE A 424 -19.44 -27.16 -55.88
C PHE A 424 -18.54 -26.17 -55.10
N LYS A 425 -18.07 -26.56 -53.92
CA LYS A 425 -17.02 -25.84 -53.19
C LYS A 425 -15.85 -26.76 -52.87
N THR A 426 -14.66 -26.17 -52.75
CA THR A 426 -13.42 -26.86 -52.37
C THR A 426 -13.33 -27.08 -50.86
N SER A 427 -14.32 -26.66 -50.09
CA SER A 427 -14.44 -26.99 -48.68
C SER A 427 -15.89 -27.17 -48.30
N THR A 428 -16.16 -28.04 -47.33
CA THR A 428 -17.48 -28.28 -46.77
C THR A 428 -17.37 -28.45 -45.26
N THR A 429 -18.30 -27.86 -44.53
CA THR A 429 -18.36 -27.91 -43.07
C THR A 429 -19.52 -28.81 -42.65
N PHE A 430 -19.22 -29.76 -41.79
CA PHE A 430 -20.20 -30.63 -41.13
C PHE A 430 -20.52 -30.00 -39.78
N THR A 431 -21.79 -29.62 -39.56
CA THR A 431 -22.26 -28.95 -38.34
C THR A 431 -23.34 -29.79 -37.67
N ILE A 432 -23.17 -30.07 -36.38
CA ILE A 432 -24.11 -30.82 -35.56
C ILE A 432 -25.41 -30.02 -35.40
N GLN A 433 -26.55 -30.68 -35.65
CA GLN A 433 -27.86 -30.18 -35.22
C GLN A 433 -28.11 -30.68 -33.80
N ALA A 434 -27.56 -29.95 -32.83
CA ALA A 434 -27.58 -30.34 -31.43
C ALA A 434 -28.92 -30.00 -30.76
N GLU A 435 -29.35 -30.86 -29.84
CA GLU A 435 -30.43 -30.60 -28.89
C GLU A 435 -29.85 -30.62 -27.45
N PRO A 436 -30.03 -29.54 -26.67
CA PRO A 436 -30.57 -28.23 -27.06
C PRO A 436 -29.67 -27.50 -28.06
N ALA A 437 -30.25 -26.57 -28.83
CA ALA A 437 -29.51 -25.74 -29.76
C ALA A 437 -28.35 -25.02 -29.05
N GLY A 438 -27.18 -24.97 -29.72
CA GLY A 438 -25.96 -24.39 -29.18
C GLY A 438 -25.12 -25.34 -28.30
N ALA A 439 -25.56 -26.57 -28.05
CA ALA A 439 -24.71 -27.58 -27.43
C ALA A 439 -23.57 -28.00 -28.39
N VAL A 440 -22.41 -28.31 -27.81
CA VAL A 440 -21.24 -28.82 -28.55
C VAL A 440 -20.97 -30.26 -28.14
N ALA A 441 -20.45 -31.06 -29.06
CA ALA A 441 -19.99 -32.41 -28.75
C ALA A 441 -18.66 -32.37 -28.02
N GLU A 442 -18.42 -33.35 -27.16
CA GLU A 442 -17.08 -33.60 -26.60
C GLU A 442 -16.13 -33.91 -27.75
N ARG A 443 -16.58 -34.76 -28.68
CA ARG A 443 -15.88 -35.04 -29.92
C ARG A 443 -16.84 -35.28 -31.10
N ILE A 444 -16.48 -34.74 -32.25
CA ILE A 444 -17.07 -35.12 -33.54
C ILE A 444 -15.98 -35.73 -34.43
N THR A 445 -16.29 -36.87 -35.03
CA THR A 445 -15.43 -37.53 -36.03
C THR A 445 -16.22 -37.74 -37.31
N ILE A 446 -15.73 -37.21 -38.42
CA ILE A 446 -16.27 -37.44 -39.77
C ILE A 446 -15.29 -38.31 -40.54
N THR A 447 -15.71 -39.53 -40.85
CA THR A 447 -14.97 -40.42 -41.75
C THR A 447 -15.58 -40.33 -43.15
N ILE A 448 -14.74 -40.14 -44.16
CA ILE A 448 -15.16 -39.93 -45.55
C ILE A 448 -14.71 -41.11 -46.40
N TYR A 449 -15.63 -41.60 -47.22
CA TYR A 449 -15.44 -42.73 -48.11
C TYR A 449 -15.73 -42.33 -49.56
N ASP A 450 -15.02 -42.93 -50.50
CA ASP A 450 -15.40 -42.89 -51.90
C ASP A 450 -16.59 -43.83 -52.21
N LEU A 451 -17.11 -43.79 -53.43
CA LEU A 451 -18.23 -44.64 -53.86
C LEU A 451 -17.88 -46.13 -53.95
N THR A 452 -16.61 -46.51 -53.79
CA THR A 452 -16.19 -47.92 -53.67
C THR A 452 -16.21 -48.42 -52.23
N GLY A 453 -16.43 -47.50 -51.27
CA GLY A 453 -16.39 -47.79 -49.83
C GLY A 453 -14.97 -47.70 -49.24
N ALA A 454 -13.99 -47.18 -49.97
CA ALA A 454 -12.65 -46.97 -49.45
C ALA A 454 -12.61 -45.67 -48.62
N LYS A 455 -12.06 -45.73 -47.39
CA LYS A 455 -11.84 -44.55 -46.55
C LYS A 455 -10.79 -43.65 -47.22
N VAL A 456 -11.17 -42.41 -47.53
CA VAL A 456 -10.31 -41.42 -48.19
C VAL A 456 -9.88 -40.29 -47.27
N ALA A 457 -10.63 -40.01 -46.20
CA ALA A 457 -10.26 -39.02 -45.19
C ALA A 457 -10.92 -39.30 -43.85
N GLU A 458 -10.37 -38.73 -42.79
CA GLU A 458 -10.98 -38.64 -41.47
C GLU A 458 -10.59 -37.32 -40.84
N ILE A 459 -11.59 -36.61 -40.32
CA ILE A 459 -11.40 -35.34 -39.62
C ILE A 459 -12.13 -35.41 -38.29
N SER A 460 -11.52 -34.81 -37.28
CA SER A 460 -12.09 -34.76 -35.94
C SER A 460 -11.97 -33.38 -35.33
N GLY A 461 -12.87 -33.07 -34.41
CA GLY A 461 -12.84 -31.86 -33.61
C GLY A 461 -13.29 -32.18 -32.19
N GLU A 462 -12.74 -31.45 -31.22
CA GLU A 462 -13.06 -31.59 -29.80
C GLU A 462 -13.74 -30.31 -29.31
N ASN A 463 -14.70 -30.45 -28.40
CA ASN A 463 -15.47 -29.33 -27.83
C ASN A 463 -16.02 -28.36 -28.90
N THR A 464 -16.49 -28.92 -30.02
CA THR A 464 -16.93 -28.15 -31.18
C THR A 464 -18.25 -28.68 -31.73
N ALA A 465 -19.03 -27.78 -32.33
CA ALA A 465 -20.24 -28.13 -33.06
C ALA A 465 -19.96 -28.44 -34.54
N SER A 466 -18.74 -28.23 -35.04
CA SER A 466 -18.44 -28.43 -36.45
C SER A 466 -16.99 -28.78 -36.76
N VAL A 467 -16.80 -29.43 -37.91
CA VAL A 467 -15.50 -29.71 -38.52
C VAL A 467 -15.57 -29.47 -40.03
N THR A 468 -14.46 -29.00 -40.60
CA THR A 468 -14.38 -28.64 -42.03
C THR A 468 -13.44 -29.59 -42.76
N TRP A 469 -13.89 -30.05 -43.92
CA TRP A 469 -13.09 -30.83 -44.87
C TRP A 469 -12.83 -30.01 -46.12
N ASP A 470 -11.59 -30.02 -46.63
CA ASP A 470 -11.15 -29.27 -47.80
C ASP A 470 -10.99 -30.13 -49.08
N GLY A 471 -11.37 -31.41 -49.03
CA GLY A 471 -11.23 -32.33 -50.17
C GLY A 471 -9.79 -32.73 -50.53
N GLY A 472 -8.77 -32.00 -50.07
CA GLY A 472 -7.36 -32.22 -50.40
C GLY A 472 -7.11 -32.44 -51.90
N ASN A 473 -6.41 -33.53 -52.22
CA ASN A 473 -6.07 -33.92 -53.59
C ASN A 473 -7.11 -34.84 -54.27
N LEU A 474 -8.30 -34.97 -53.68
CA LEU A 474 -9.33 -35.87 -54.19
C LEU A 474 -10.06 -35.24 -55.39
N ARG A 475 -10.64 -36.09 -56.25
CA ARG A 475 -11.35 -35.62 -57.44
C ARG A 475 -12.69 -35.00 -57.06
N ASN A 476 -13.19 -34.06 -57.86
CA ASN A 476 -14.57 -33.59 -57.73
C ASN A 476 -15.54 -34.76 -57.96
N GLY A 477 -16.47 -34.99 -57.04
CA GLY A 477 -17.39 -36.12 -57.12
C GLY A 477 -18.26 -36.28 -55.87
N ALA A 478 -19.07 -37.33 -55.85
CA ALA A 478 -19.86 -37.70 -54.68
C ALA A 478 -19.02 -38.55 -53.72
N TYR A 479 -19.16 -38.26 -52.42
CA TYR A 479 -18.51 -38.97 -51.32
C TYR A 479 -19.55 -39.34 -50.28
N ILE A 480 -19.29 -40.41 -49.54
CA ILE A 480 -20.10 -40.86 -48.41
C ILE A 480 -19.41 -40.38 -47.13
N TYR A 481 -20.16 -39.81 -46.21
CA TYR A 481 -19.63 -39.47 -44.88
C TYR A 481 -20.33 -40.33 -43.82
N VAL A 482 -19.59 -40.65 -42.77
CA VAL A 482 -20.12 -41.24 -41.54
C VAL A 482 -19.70 -40.31 -40.41
N ALA A 483 -20.68 -39.80 -39.67
CA ALA A 483 -20.45 -38.93 -38.52
C ALA A 483 -20.63 -39.73 -37.22
N VAL A 484 -19.63 -39.67 -36.35
CA VAL A 484 -19.72 -40.15 -34.97
C VAL A 484 -19.62 -38.92 -34.06
N VAL A 485 -20.57 -38.77 -33.15
CA VAL A 485 -20.65 -37.67 -32.20
C VAL A 485 -20.67 -38.26 -30.80
N GLU A 486 -19.73 -37.81 -29.97
CA GLU A 486 -19.52 -38.23 -28.58
C GLU A 486 -19.86 -37.10 -27.62
#